data_AF-A0A9P6SSE6-F1
#
_entry.id   AF-A0A9P6SSE6-F1
#
_cell.length_a   1.000
_cell.length_b   1.000
_cell.length_c   1.000
_cell.angle_alpha   90.00
_cell.angle_beta   90.00
_cell.angle_gamma   90.00
#
_symmetry.space_group_name_H-M   'P 1'
#
loop_
_entity.id
_entity.type
_entity.pdbx_description
1 polymer ?
#
loop_
_entity_poly.entity_id
_entity_poly.type
_entity_poly.pdbx_seq_one_letter_code
_entity_poly.pdbx_strand_id
1 'polypeptide(L)'
;GLGIFFDTYANSRQAHSFPFVMAMIGDGRTSYDNANDGQSNNAGFCESDFRRKSVPTKGKITYHRQSGTVNLKLQTKAWDQWDDCFTLTDVKLPTIAYLGFTAVTGEVHDNHDIISVTTNTITKGDFTMKTNNNNTPPPPKKTGVMWYLKFLGACAVFVALVMAFKLSKGSNDNKRF
;
A
#
# COMPACT_ATOMS: atom_id res chain seq x y z
N GLY A 1 1.94 15.48 -22.44
CA GLY A 1 2.89 14.58 -21.76
C GLY A 1 2.45 14.37 -20.32
N LEU A 2 3.30 13.71 -19.53
CA LEU A 2 3.12 13.54 -18.09
C LEU A 2 4.42 13.98 -17.42
N GLY A 3 4.33 14.92 -16.49
CA GLY A 3 5.41 15.25 -15.55
C GLY A 3 5.09 14.66 -14.19
N ILE A 4 6.09 14.09 -13.53
CA ILE A 4 6.03 13.69 -12.12
C ILE A 4 7.13 14.42 -11.39
N PHE A 5 6.76 15.23 -10.40
CA PHE A 5 7.67 16.09 -9.67
C PHE A 5 7.82 15.55 -8.25
N PHE A 6 9.06 15.31 -7.86
CA PHE A 6 9.43 14.96 -6.50
C PHE A 6 9.94 16.24 -5.84
N ASP A 7 9.04 16.98 -5.22
CA ASP A 7 9.34 18.30 -4.66
C ASP A 7 9.70 18.18 -3.18
N THR A 8 10.81 18.81 -2.82
CA THR A 8 11.44 18.71 -1.50
C THR A 8 11.43 20.02 -0.74
N TYR A 9 11.02 21.12 -1.36
CA TYR A 9 11.11 22.45 -0.81
C TYR A 9 9.82 23.23 -1.01
N ALA A 10 9.29 23.81 0.07
CA ALA A 10 8.09 24.64 0.00
C ALA A 10 8.43 26.05 -0.49
N ASN A 11 8.15 26.34 -1.77
CA ASN A 11 8.32 27.68 -2.33
C ASN A 11 7.19 28.64 -1.89
N SER A 12 6.05 28.08 -1.53
CA SER A 12 4.90 28.82 -1.01
C SER A 12 4.25 28.12 0.19
N ARG A 13 3.27 28.79 0.81
CA ARG A 13 2.51 28.20 1.92
C ARG A 13 1.52 27.17 1.38
N GLN A 14 1.87 25.90 1.52
CA GLN A 14 1.01 24.78 1.17
C GLN A 14 0.23 24.24 2.38
N ALA A 15 -0.93 23.62 2.11
CA ALA A 15 -1.71 22.90 3.13
C ALA A 15 -1.19 21.48 3.38
N HIS A 16 -0.44 20.92 2.42
CA HIS A 16 0.18 19.60 2.50
C HIS A 16 1.63 19.72 2.96
N SER A 17 2.19 18.59 3.41
CA SER A 17 3.56 18.50 3.91
C SER A 17 4.56 18.19 2.81
N PHE A 18 5.78 18.69 2.97
CA PHE A 18 6.94 18.34 2.14
C PHE A 18 7.81 17.29 2.85
N PRO A 19 8.52 16.42 2.10
CA PRO A 19 8.49 16.30 0.64
C PRO A 19 7.17 15.70 0.11
N PHE A 20 6.83 16.05 -1.13
CA PHE A 20 5.65 15.51 -1.79
C PHE A 20 5.95 15.13 -3.25
N VAL A 21 5.08 14.30 -3.81
CA VAL A 21 5.17 13.88 -5.20
C VAL A 21 3.87 14.24 -5.91
N MET A 22 3.96 14.93 -7.03
CA MET A 22 2.79 15.36 -7.81
C MET A 22 2.89 14.96 -9.27
N ALA A 23 1.75 14.76 -9.90
CA ALA A 23 1.62 14.64 -11.34
C ALA A 23 1.07 15.92 -11.96
N MET A 24 1.59 16.27 -13.13
CA MET A 24 1.05 17.29 -14.02
C MET A 24 0.82 16.69 -15.40
N ILE A 25 -0.37 16.89 -15.97
CA ILE A 25 -0.62 16.57 -17.37
C ILE A 25 -0.17 17.75 -18.23
N GLY A 26 0.86 17.54 -19.04
CA GLY A 26 1.43 18.60 -19.87
C GLY A 26 0.74 18.71 -21.23
N ASP A 27 0.42 19.92 -21.65
CA ASP A 27 -0.09 20.28 -22.98
C ASP A 27 1.03 20.68 -23.97
N GLY A 28 2.29 20.75 -23.49
CA GLY A 28 3.45 21.18 -24.26
C GLY A 28 3.67 22.69 -24.32
N ARG A 29 2.87 23.48 -23.58
CA ARG A 29 2.94 24.95 -23.53
C ARG A 29 3.02 25.48 -22.11
N THR A 30 2.27 24.88 -21.20
CA THR A 30 2.15 25.30 -19.81
C THR A 30 3.40 24.87 -19.05
N SER A 31 4.15 25.86 -18.55
CA SER A 31 5.32 25.64 -17.70
C SER A 31 4.92 25.28 -16.26
N TYR A 32 5.79 24.55 -15.57
CA TYR A 32 5.63 24.30 -14.13
C TYR A 32 5.75 25.61 -13.34
N ASP A 33 4.79 25.88 -12.46
CA ASP A 33 4.80 27.06 -11.59
C ASP A 33 5.64 26.78 -10.34
N ASN A 34 6.95 27.06 -10.43
CA ASN A 34 7.88 26.83 -9.32
C ASN A 34 7.57 27.68 -8.09
N ALA A 35 6.98 28.88 -8.26
CA ALA A 35 6.73 29.78 -7.14
C ALA A 35 5.61 29.28 -6.23
N ASN A 36 4.68 28.49 -6.78
CA ASN A 36 3.54 27.95 -6.05
C ASN A 36 3.51 26.40 -6.08
N ASP A 37 4.68 25.78 -6.19
CA ASP A 37 4.87 24.33 -6.13
C ASP A 37 3.92 23.56 -7.08
N GLY A 38 3.68 24.11 -8.28
CA GLY A 38 2.83 23.52 -9.32
C GLY A 38 1.35 23.38 -8.98
N GLN A 39 0.88 24.01 -7.89
CA GLN A 39 -0.45 23.76 -7.31
C GLN A 39 -1.61 23.89 -8.31
N SER A 40 -1.56 24.90 -9.18
CA SER A 40 -2.60 25.18 -10.18
C SER A 40 -2.78 24.07 -11.23
N ASN A 41 -1.76 23.25 -11.45
CA ASN A 41 -1.74 22.19 -12.47
C ASN A 41 -1.58 20.78 -11.86
N ASN A 42 -1.88 20.64 -10.57
CA ASN A 42 -1.81 19.36 -9.87
C ASN A 42 -2.93 18.42 -10.34
N ALA A 43 -2.57 17.33 -11.02
CA ALA A 43 -3.50 16.29 -11.43
C ALA A 43 -3.71 15.22 -10.35
N GLY A 44 -2.79 15.10 -9.39
CA GLY A 44 -2.82 14.15 -8.29
C GLY A 44 -1.48 14.14 -7.57
N PHE A 45 -1.51 13.94 -6.25
CA PHE A 45 -0.31 14.01 -5.42
C PHE A 45 -0.37 13.07 -4.21
N CYS A 46 0.77 12.85 -3.58
CA CYS A 46 0.87 12.32 -2.22
C CYS A 46 2.00 12.98 -1.45
N GLU A 47 1.85 13.05 -0.14
CA GLU A 47 2.94 13.39 0.77
C GLU A 47 3.79 12.14 1.01
N SER A 48 5.11 12.25 0.84
CA SER A 48 6.01 11.13 1.07
C SER A 48 7.39 11.64 1.40
N ASP A 49 7.87 11.34 2.60
CA ASP A 49 9.26 11.55 2.89
C ASP A 49 10.08 10.50 2.12
N PHE A 50 10.84 10.95 1.12
CA PHE A 50 11.71 10.13 0.27
C PHE A 50 13.19 10.55 0.35
N ARG A 51 13.54 11.51 1.22
CA ARG A 51 14.92 11.99 1.38
C ARG A 51 15.66 11.15 2.43
N ARG A 52 16.96 10.92 2.20
CA ARG A 52 17.90 10.33 3.18
C ARG A 52 17.36 9.08 3.89
N LYS A 53 16.78 8.16 3.13
CA LYS A 53 16.22 6.92 3.67
C LYS A 53 17.30 5.86 3.91
N SER A 54 17.07 5.03 4.93
CA SER A 54 17.90 3.86 5.21
C SER A 54 17.65 2.70 4.24
N VAL A 55 16.56 2.76 3.48
CA VAL A 55 16.24 1.82 2.41
C VAL A 55 16.28 2.51 1.05
N PRO A 56 16.58 1.79 -0.04
CA PRO A 56 16.51 2.35 -1.39
C PRO A 56 15.12 2.90 -1.69
N THR A 57 15.08 4.17 -2.06
CA THR A 57 13.88 4.85 -2.49
C THR A 57 13.55 4.48 -3.93
N LYS A 58 12.33 3.98 -4.20
CA LYS A 58 11.91 3.59 -5.55
C LYS A 58 10.58 4.21 -5.92
N GLY A 59 10.46 4.66 -7.16
CA GLY A 59 9.20 5.02 -7.80
C GLY A 59 8.82 3.99 -8.86
N LYS A 60 7.53 3.63 -8.92
CA LYS A 60 6.98 2.72 -9.93
C LYS A 60 5.74 3.34 -10.54
N ILE A 61 5.89 3.80 -11.78
CA ILE A 61 4.80 4.30 -12.61
C ILE A 61 4.26 3.19 -13.50
N THR A 62 2.93 3.07 -13.55
CA THR A 62 2.21 2.12 -14.39
C THR A 62 1.19 2.90 -15.23
N TYR A 63 1.27 2.79 -16.56
CA TYR A 63 0.30 3.41 -17.47
C TYR A 63 -0.47 2.34 -18.26
N HIS A 64 -1.78 2.29 -18.08
CA HIS A 64 -2.70 1.44 -18.84
C HIS A 64 -3.36 2.25 -19.95
N ARG A 65 -2.87 2.10 -21.18
CA ARG A 65 -3.34 2.87 -22.34
C ARG A 65 -4.83 2.69 -22.63
N GLN A 66 -5.37 1.48 -22.47
CA GLN A 66 -6.77 1.19 -22.80
C GLN A 66 -7.75 1.86 -21.83
N SER A 67 -7.45 1.86 -20.52
CA SER A 67 -8.29 2.50 -19.50
C SER A 67 -7.91 3.95 -19.22
N GLY A 68 -6.80 4.45 -19.76
CA GLY A 68 -6.27 5.78 -19.46
C GLY A 68 -5.81 5.93 -18.01
N THR A 69 -5.43 4.84 -17.34
CA THR A 69 -5.07 4.86 -15.92
C THR A 69 -3.57 5.03 -15.73
N VAL A 70 -3.16 6.01 -14.93
CA VAL A 70 -1.77 6.16 -14.46
C VAL A 70 -1.74 5.94 -12.95
N ASN A 71 -0.94 4.99 -12.47
CA ASN A 71 -0.72 4.76 -11.04
C ASN A 71 0.74 4.98 -10.71
N LEU A 72 1.02 5.69 -9.61
CA LEU A 72 2.33 5.82 -9.02
C LEU A 72 2.35 5.15 -7.65
N LYS A 73 3.32 4.25 -7.45
CA LYS A 73 3.66 3.66 -6.15
C LYS A 73 5.06 4.04 -5.75
N LEU A 74 5.25 4.24 -4.45
CA LEU A 74 6.53 4.61 -3.86
C LEU A 74 6.97 3.56 -2.83
N GLN A 75 8.27 3.28 -2.78
CA GLN A 75 8.90 2.51 -1.72
C GLN A 75 9.84 3.45 -0.97
N THR A 76 9.49 3.83 0.26
CA THR A 76 10.27 4.77 1.08
C THR A 76 10.51 4.31 2.52
N LYS A 77 9.72 3.34 3.01
CA LYS A 77 9.72 2.92 4.42
C LYS A 77 10.50 1.62 4.66
N ALA A 78 10.27 0.61 3.82
CA ALA A 78 10.90 -0.70 3.94
C ALA A 78 11.15 -1.32 2.56
N TRP A 79 12.00 -2.34 2.50
CA TRP A 79 12.21 -3.11 1.27
C TRP A 79 10.93 -3.80 0.81
N ASP A 80 10.64 -3.68 -0.49
CA ASP A 80 9.48 -4.23 -1.18
C ASP A 80 8.11 -3.83 -0.59
N GLN A 81 8.08 -2.82 0.28
CA GLN A 81 6.85 -2.19 0.75
C GLN A 81 6.50 -1.02 -0.18
N TRP A 82 5.45 -1.21 -0.98
CA TRP A 82 4.96 -0.22 -1.92
C TRP A 82 3.71 0.47 -1.38
N ASP A 83 3.80 1.78 -1.15
CA ASP A 83 2.68 2.64 -0.81
C ASP A 83 2.09 3.26 -2.09
N ASP A 84 0.77 3.28 -2.21
CA ASP A 84 0.07 4.00 -3.28
C ASP A 84 0.20 5.52 -3.07
N CYS A 85 0.66 6.22 -4.11
CA CYS A 85 0.78 7.67 -4.10
C CYS A 85 -0.46 8.32 -4.70
N PHE A 86 -0.65 8.14 -6.02
CA PHE A 86 -1.85 8.60 -6.70
C PHE A 86 -2.25 7.65 -7.83
N THR A 87 -3.52 7.72 -8.20
CA THR A 87 -4.06 7.09 -9.40
C THR A 87 -4.87 8.12 -10.18
N LEU A 88 -4.50 8.34 -11.43
CA LEU A 88 -5.19 9.21 -12.37
C LEU A 88 -6.01 8.37 -13.33
N THR A 89 -7.20 8.85 -13.68
CA THR A 89 -8.05 8.26 -14.73
C THR A 89 -8.11 9.19 -15.94
N ASP A 90 -8.60 8.67 -17.06
CA ASP A 90 -8.84 9.44 -18.29
C ASP A 90 -7.59 10.13 -18.88
N VAL A 91 -6.39 9.63 -18.55
CA VAL A 91 -5.12 10.16 -19.03
C VAL A 91 -4.82 9.65 -20.44
N LYS A 92 -4.66 10.60 -21.37
CA LYS A 92 -4.27 10.33 -22.76
C LYS A 92 -2.85 10.82 -23.00
N LEU A 93 -1.91 9.89 -23.11
CA LEU A 93 -0.53 10.20 -23.47
C LEU A 93 -0.27 9.97 -24.97
N PRO A 94 0.64 10.75 -25.58
CA PRO A 94 1.06 10.53 -26.97
C PRO A 94 1.48 9.09 -27.24
N THR A 95 1.32 8.64 -28.49
CA THR A 95 1.74 7.30 -28.91
C THR A 95 3.25 7.13 -28.81
N ILE A 96 4.00 8.18 -29.18
CA ILE A 96 5.45 8.25 -29.07
C ILE A 96 5.77 9.23 -27.94
N ALA A 97 6.54 8.78 -26.96
CA ALA A 97 6.98 9.59 -25.84
C ALA A 97 8.42 9.22 -25.49
N TYR A 98 9.13 10.18 -24.91
CA TYR A 98 10.48 9.99 -24.39
C TYR A 98 10.41 9.94 -22.87
N LEU A 99 11.18 9.03 -22.28
CA LEU A 99 11.41 9.01 -20.83
C LEU A 99 12.63 9.88 -20.55
N GLY A 100 12.46 10.85 -19.66
CA GLY A 100 13.52 11.78 -19.26
C GLY A 100 13.50 12.00 -17.76
N PHE A 101 14.66 12.33 -17.21
CA PHE A 101 14.86 12.66 -15.81
C PHE A 101 15.68 13.93 -15.74
N THR A 102 15.27 14.85 -14.89
CA THR A 102 15.96 16.12 -14.65
C THR A 102 15.83 16.46 -13.18
N ALA A 103 16.79 17.23 -12.68
CA ALA A 103 16.73 17.81 -11.35
C ALA A 103 17.26 19.24 -11.41
N VAL A 104 16.87 20.06 -10.45
CA VAL A 104 17.32 21.44 -10.31
C VAL A 104 17.54 21.72 -8.82
N THR A 105 18.55 22.53 -8.52
CA THR A 105 18.85 23.02 -7.16
C THR A 105 18.73 24.54 -7.12
N GLY A 106 18.49 25.09 -5.93
CA GLY A 106 18.40 26.53 -5.70
C GLY A 106 19.41 26.98 -4.65
N GLU A 107 19.01 27.93 -3.80
CA GLU A 107 19.82 28.39 -2.66
C GLU A 107 20.12 27.25 -1.67
N VAL A 108 19.16 26.34 -1.50
CA VAL A 108 19.35 25.06 -0.83
C VAL A 108 19.51 23.97 -1.91
N HIS A 109 20.39 23.02 -1.64
CA HIS A 109 20.77 21.98 -2.59
C HIS A 109 20.78 20.60 -1.93
N ASP A 110 20.59 19.59 -2.77
CA ASP A 110 20.69 18.16 -2.46
C ASP A 110 21.23 17.44 -3.70
N ASN A 111 21.84 16.27 -3.49
CA ASN A 111 22.19 15.38 -4.59
C ASN A 111 20.92 14.65 -5.09
N HIS A 112 20.81 14.51 -6.41
CA HIS A 112 19.67 13.89 -7.08
C HIS A 112 20.16 12.71 -7.92
N ASP A 113 20.32 11.56 -7.27
CA ASP A 113 20.94 10.39 -7.89
C ASP A 113 19.89 9.42 -8.46
N ILE A 114 20.03 9.08 -9.75
CA ILE A 114 19.27 7.98 -10.37
C ILE A 114 20.18 6.77 -10.46
N ILE A 115 19.93 5.77 -9.60
CA ILE A 115 20.77 4.57 -9.52
C ILE A 115 20.47 3.61 -10.67
N SER A 116 19.19 3.41 -11.00
CA SER A 116 18.78 2.55 -12.11
C SER A 116 17.39 2.91 -12.61
N VAL A 117 17.14 2.58 -13.89
CA VAL A 117 15.85 2.73 -14.54
C VAL A 117 15.52 1.41 -15.24
N THR A 118 14.34 0.86 -14.93
CA THR A 118 13.83 -0.36 -15.56
C THR A 118 12.45 -0.07 -16.16
N THR A 119 12.30 -0.37 -17.45
CA THR A 119 11.04 -0.19 -18.17
C THR A 119 10.53 -1.53 -18.68
N ASN A 120 9.23 -1.79 -18.51
CA ASN A 120 8.59 -3.01 -18.99
C ASN A 120 7.32 -2.66 -19.77
N THR A 121 7.00 -3.48 -20.77
CA THR A 121 5.70 -3.39 -21.45
C THR A 121 4.70 -4.27 -20.72
N ILE A 122 3.54 -3.70 -20.40
CA ILE A 122 2.43 -4.46 -19.81
C ILE A 122 1.65 -5.07 -20.96
N THR A 123 1.73 -6.38 -21.13
CA THR A 123 0.88 -7.09 -22.08
C THR A 123 -0.50 -7.33 -21.47
N LYS A 124 -1.52 -7.41 -22.32
CA LYS A 124 -2.94 -7.54 -21.93
C LYS A 124 -3.26 -8.82 -21.13
N GLY A 125 -2.27 -9.71 -20.92
CA GLY A 125 -2.42 -11.00 -20.24
C GLY A 125 -2.55 -10.94 -18.72
N ASP A 126 -2.16 -9.83 -18.08
CA ASP A 126 -2.12 -9.74 -16.60
C ASP A 126 -3.34 -9.03 -15.99
N PHE A 127 -4.24 -8.47 -16.81
CA PHE A 127 -5.55 -7.99 -16.35
C PHE A 127 -6.59 -9.10 -16.50
N THR A 128 -6.45 -10.16 -15.69
CA THR A 128 -7.67 -10.82 -15.22
C THR A 128 -8.27 -9.89 -14.19
N MET A 129 -9.22 -9.04 -14.62
CA MET A 129 -10.16 -8.52 -13.64
C MET A 129 -10.78 -9.75 -12.99
N LYS A 130 -10.43 -10.01 -11.72
CA LYS A 130 -11.29 -10.83 -10.86
C LYS A 130 -12.59 -10.04 -10.75
N THR A 131 -13.50 -10.26 -11.71
CA THR A 131 -14.91 -10.06 -11.46
C THR A 131 -15.22 -10.97 -10.28
N ASN A 132 -15.29 -10.39 -9.08
CA ASN A 132 -15.96 -11.01 -7.95
C ASN A 132 -17.43 -11.14 -8.34
N ASN A 133 -17.74 -12.15 -9.16
CA ASN A 133 -19.07 -12.71 -9.19
C ASN A 133 -19.26 -13.36 -7.83
N ASN A 134 -19.75 -12.58 -6.88
CA ASN A 134 -20.22 -13.04 -5.57
C ASN A 134 -21.53 -13.84 -5.74
N ASN A 135 -21.52 -14.86 -6.60
CA ASN A 135 -22.51 -15.92 -6.62
C ASN A 135 -22.03 -17.11 -5.78
N THR A 136 -21.28 -16.83 -4.72
CA THR A 136 -21.04 -17.80 -3.66
C THR A 136 -22.26 -17.74 -2.74
N PRO A 137 -23.07 -18.81 -2.63
CA PRO A 137 -24.15 -18.83 -1.65
C PRO A 137 -23.56 -18.57 -0.25
N PRO A 138 -24.27 -17.81 0.61
CA PRO A 138 -23.74 -17.45 1.92
C PRO A 138 -23.32 -18.71 2.68
N PRO A 139 -22.16 -18.69 3.36
CA PRO A 139 -21.72 -19.83 4.14
C PRO A 139 -22.81 -20.20 5.15
N PRO A 140 -23.08 -21.50 5.36
CA PRO A 140 -24.14 -21.91 6.28
C PRO A 140 -23.86 -21.30 7.65
N LYS A 141 -24.85 -20.59 8.19
CA LYS A 141 -24.80 -19.98 9.52
C LYS A 141 -24.45 -21.07 10.52
N LYS A 142 -23.22 -21.03 11.06
CA LYS A 142 -22.78 -21.97 12.10
C LYS A 142 -23.61 -21.71 13.34
N THR A 143 -24.59 -22.58 13.60
CA THR A 143 -25.43 -22.54 14.79
C THR A 143 -24.57 -22.85 16.02
N GLY A 144 -24.60 -21.93 17.00
CA GLY A 144 -23.75 -21.96 18.20
C GLY A 144 -23.92 -23.19 19.11
N VAL A 145 -24.87 -24.08 18.82
CA VAL A 145 -25.15 -25.30 19.60
C VAL A 145 -23.95 -26.25 19.66
N MET A 146 -23.12 -26.29 18.61
CA MET A 146 -21.97 -27.20 18.54
C MET A 146 -20.80 -26.77 19.45
N TRP A 147 -20.68 -25.49 19.81
CA TRP A 147 -19.76 -25.03 20.85
C TRP A 147 -20.23 -25.56 22.21
N TYR A 148 -21.49 -25.31 22.56
CA TYR A 148 -22.01 -25.62 23.91
C TYR A 148 -21.87 -27.11 24.26
N LEU A 149 -22.12 -28.00 23.30
CA LEU A 149 -21.95 -29.44 23.51
C LEU A 149 -20.49 -29.83 23.77
N LYS A 150 -19.51 -29.19 23.11
CA LYS A 150 -18.07 -29.44 23.36
C LYS A 150 -17.64 -28.95 24.75
N PHE A 151 -18.14 -27.80 25.19
CA PHE A 151 -17.83 -27.27 26.53
C PHE A 151 -18.45 -28.13 27.64
N LEU A 152 -19.69 -28.60 27.48
CA LEU A 152 -20.32 -29.51 28.44
C LEU A 152 -19.56 -30.84 28.54
N GLY A 153 -19.12 -31.40 27.40
CA GLY A 153 -18.28 -32.60 27.38
C GLY A 153 -16.96 -32.41 28.12
N ALA A 154 -16.27 -31.29 27.88
CA ALA A 154 -15.00 -30.99 28.56
C ALA A 154 -15.17 -30.80 30.08
N CYS A 155 -16.24 -30.12 30.52
CA CYS A 155 -16.54 -29.97 31.95
C CYS A 155 -16.82 -31.32 32.63
N ALA A 156 -17.57 -32.21 31.99
CA ALA A 156 -17.86 -33.53 32.55
C ALA A 156 -16.59 -34.38 32.73
N VAL A 157 -15.67 -34.36 31.76
CA VAL A 157 -14.37 -35.04 31.86
C VAL A 157 -13.53 -34.46 33.00
N PHE A 158 -13.50 -33.13 33.14
CA PHE A 158 -12.73 -32.49 34.21
C PHE A 158 -13.28 -32.84 35.60
N VAL A 159 -14.60 -32.85 35.78
CA VAL A 159 -15.23 -33.25 37.05
C VAL A 159 -14.95 -34.72 37.37
N ALA A 160 -15.01 -35.61 36.38
CA ALA A 160 -14.68 -37.02 36.57
C ALA A 160 -13.22 -37.23 37.00
N LEU A 161 -12.28 -36.49 36.40
CA LEU A 161 -10.87 -36.53 36.79
C LEU A 161 -10.64 -36.00 38.21
N VAL A 162 -11.30 -34.92 38.60
CA VAL A 162 -11.21 -34.39 39.98
C VAL A 162 -11.82 -35.35 40.99
N MET A 163 -12.95 -35.99 40.67
CA MET A 163 -13.58 -37.00 41.53
C MET A 163 -12.68 -38.24 41.66
N ALA A 164 -12.12 -38.75 40.55
CA ALA A 164 -11.17 -39.86 40.57
C ALA A 164 -9.92 -39.53 41.39
N PHE A 165 -9.39 -38.31 41.27
CA PHE A 165 -8.25 -37.85 42.06
C PHE A 165 -8.57 -37.77 43.56
N LYS A 166 -9.76 -37.26 43.92
CA LYS A 166 -10.21 -37.22 45.32
C LYS A 166 -10.45 -38.61 45.90
N LEU A 167 -11.02 -39.55 45.14
CA LEU A 167 -11.20 -40.94 45.56
C LEU A 167 -9.86 -41.67 45.72
N SER A 168 -8.91 -41.45 44.79
CA SER A 168 -7.55 -41.99 44.90
C SER A 168 -6.81 -41.45 46.12
N LYS A 169 -7.03 -40.19 46.50
CA LYS A 169 -6.41 -39.59 47.69
C LYS A 169 -7.07 -40.08 48.98
N GLY A 170 -8.40 -40.13 49.04
CA GLY A 170 -9.15 -40.64 50.19
C GLY A 170 -8.90 -42.13 50.48
N SER A 171 -8.61 -42.95 49.46
CA SER A 171 -8.23 -44.35 49.67
C SER A 171 -6.80 -44.53 50.23
N ASN A 172 -5.91 -43.54 50.07
CA ASN A 172 -4.55 -43.61 50.59
C ASN A 172 -4.44 -43.11 52.04
N ASP A 173 -5.36 -42.25 52.49
CA ASP A 173 -5.37 -41.76 53.87
C ASP A 173 -5.96 -42.79 54.87
N ASN A 174 -6.79 -43.75 54.39
CA ASN A 174 -7.34 -44.84 55.22
C ASN A 174 -6.38 -46.05 55.41
N LYS A 175 -5.15 -45.98 54.91
CA LYS A 175 -4.14 -47.07 55.04
C LYS A 175 -2.94 -46.68 55.93
N ARG A 176 -3.03 -45.59 56.69
CA ARG A 176 -2.03 -45.20 57.70
C ARG A 176 -2.66 -45.15 59.09
N PHE A 177 -2.93 -46.33 59.64
CA PHE A 177 -2.86 -46.64 61.07
C PHE A 177 -2.57 -48.14 61.20
#